data_AF-A0A109IGL3-F1
#
_entry.id   AF-A0A109IGL3-F1
#
_cell.length_a   1.000
_cell.length_b   1.000
_cell.length_c   1.000
_cell.angle_alpha   90.00
_cell.angle_beta   90.00
_cell.angle_gamma   90.00
#
_symmetry.space_group_name_H-M   'P 1'
#
loop_
_entity.id
_entity.type
_entity.pdbx_description
1 polymer ?
#
loop_
_entity_poly.entity_id
_entity_poly.type
_entity_poly.pdbx_seq_one_letter_code
_entity_poly.pdbx_strand_id
1 'polypeptide(L)'
;MTNEVTVPLLPCASIDDIESFYGVLGFHTTYKQRRPNPCVGVRREDLQLQFFEIPGFDPEQSYGSCLVLTGDIEGLHRAFAAGMRAAYGKVLVSGTPRMTRPRARKNADGVGGFSVIDPGGNWIRVFRHATSAPAPATAPEGRLAKALANAVVQADSRGAVGQAVRILDSALARPHADDDPVEQVEVLVYRAELAMVLHDPETAAEMLARARSVTLTEGQSERAASAFDNAAELAAAKR
;
A
#
# COMPACT_ATOMS: atom_id res chain seq x y z
N MET A 1 -35.05 -6.51 -9.25
CA MET A 1 -34.01 -5.49 -8.99
C MET A 1 -33.35 -5.15 -10.32
N THR A 2 -33.18 -3.86 -10.60
CA THR A 2 -32.84 -3.27 -11.91
C THR A 2 -31.36 -3.30 -12.28
N ASN A 3 -30.53 -4.04 -11.52
CA ASN A 3 -29.07 -4.11 -11.69
C ASN A 3 -28.40 -2.73 -11.71
N GLU A 4 -28.74 -1.89 -10.73
CA GLU A 4 -28.14 -0.57 -10.53
C GLU A 4 -26.67 -0.71 -10.08
N VAL A 5 -25.76 0.03 -10.74
CA VAL A 5 -24.32 -0.01 -10.47
C VAL A 5 -23.80 1.41 -10.27
N THR A 6 -23.01 1.63 -9.23
CA THR A 6 -22.29 2.89 -8.99
C THR A 6 -20.86 2.76 -9.50
N VAL A 7 -20.41 3.71 -10.32
CA VAL A 7 -19.05 3.76 -10.86
C VAL A 7 -18.39 5.07 -10.41
N PRO A 8 -17.25 5.04 -9.70
CA PRO A 8 -16.52 6.25 -9.35
C PRO A 8 -15.87 6.86 -10.61
N LEU A 9 -15.87 8.19 -10.67
CA LEU A 9 -15.16 8.97 -11.69
C LEU A 9 -13.96 9.66 -11.03
N LEU A 10 -12.75 9.35 -11.49
CA LEU A 10 -11.50 9.81 -10.89
C LEU A 10 -10.70 10.70 -11.86
N PRO A 11 -10.06 11.78 -11.35
CA PRO A 11 -9.28 12.68 -12.20
C PRO A 11 -7.95 12.05 -12.61
N CYS A 12 -7.41 12.48 -13.75
CA CYS A 12 -6.05 12.14 -14.18
C CYS A 12 -5.49 13.22 -15.12
N ALA A 13 -4.18 13.19 -15.32
CA ALA A 13 -3.51 14.03 -16.32
C ALA A 13 -3.54 13.40 -17.73
N SER A 14 -3.62 12.07 -17.82
CA SER A 14 -3.56 11.29 -19.07
C SER A 14 -4.36 9.99 -18.93
N ILE A 15 -5.40 9.81 -19.77
CA ILE A 15 -6.17 8.56 -19.79
C ILE A 15 -5.38 7.39 -20.36
N ASP A 16 -4.30 7.64 -21.12
CA ASP A 16 -3.43 6.57 -21.65
C ASP A 16 -2.56 5.96 -20.56
N ASP A 17 -2.05 6.79 -19.65
CA ASP A 17 -1.23 6.33 -18.53
C ASP A 17 -2.10 5.50 -17.57
N ILE A 18 -3.34 5.96 -17.34
CA ILE A 18 -4.36 5.20 -16.61
C ILE A 18 -4.65 3.87 -17.31
N GLU A 19 -5.01 3.88 -18.60
CA GLU A 19 -5.33 2.65 -19.33
C GLU A 19 -4.18 1.64 -19.27
N SER A 20 -2.96 2.10 -19.52
CA SER A 20 -1.76 1.26 -19.51
C SER A 20 -1.52 0.66 -18.12
N PHE A 21 -1.59 1.48 -17.07
CA PHE A 21 -1.37 1.02 -15.69
C PHE A 21 -2.45 0.05 -15.21
N TYR A 22 -3.73 0.35 -15.46
CA TYR A 22 -4.81 -0.56 -15.07
C TYR A 22 -4.78 -1.86 -15.87
N GLY A 23 -4.31 -1.84 -17.12
CA GLY A 23 -3.98 -3.03 -17.90
C GLY A 23 -2.95 -3.92 -17.20
N VAL A 24 -1.90 -3.33 -16.61
CA VAL A 24 -0.92 -4.08 -15.79
C VAL A 24 -1.57 -4.75 -14.59
N LEU A 25 -2.60 -4.13 -14.00
CA LEU A 25 -3.34 -4.71 -12.86
C LEU A 25 -4.41 -5.74 -13.29
N GLY A 26 -4.49 -6.07 -14.58
CA GLY A 26 -5.42 -7.05 -15.13
C GLY A 26 -6.82 -6.51 -15.43
N PHE A 27 -6.97 -5.18 -15.53
CA PHE A 27 -8.19 -4.57 -16.05
C PHE A 27 -8.18 -4.55 -17.58
N HIS A 28 -9.35 -4.47 -18.18
CA HIS A 28 -9.53 -4.16 -19.60
C HIS A 28 -10.36 -2.90 -19.78
N THR A 29 -10.12 -2.19 -20.88
CA THR A 29 -10.89 -1.00 -21.25
C THR A 29 -12.29 -1.39 -21.70
N THR A 30 -13.30 -0.77 -21.11
CA THR A 30 -14.72 -0.94 -21.47
C THR A 30 -15.23 0.21 -22.32
N TYR A 31 -14.63 1.39 -22.18
CA TYR A 31 -15.00 2.59 -22.92
C TYR A 31 -13.79 3.54 -23.00
N LYS A 32 -13.60 4.20 -24.14
CA LYS A 32 -12.58 5.23 -24.31
C LYS A 32 -13.06 6.32 -25.24
N GLN A 33 -12.97 7.57 -24.79
CA GLN A 33 -13.24 8.75 -25.59
C GLN A 33 -12.06 9.71 -25.49
N ARG A 34 -11.66 10.32 -26.61
CA ARG A 34 -10.58 11.33 -26.66
C ARG A 34 -11.09 12.74 -26.86
N ARG A 35 -12.25 12.90 -27.49
CA ARG A 35 -12.88 14.19 -27.76
C ARG A 35 -14.41 14.03 -27.70
N PRO A 36 -15.14 15.08 -27.30
CA PRO A 36 -14.64 16.36 -26.80
C PRO A 36 -14.06 16.27 -25.38
N ASN A 37 -14.50 15.28 -24.58
CA ASN A 37 -14.09 15.11 -23.19
C ASN A 37 -13.30 13.80 -23.05
N PRO A 38 -11.97 13.84 -22.84
CA PRO A 38 -11.19 12.62 -22.72
C PRO A 38 -11.56 11.86 -21.44
N CYS A 39 -11.92 10.59 -21.59
CA CYS A 39 -12.24 9.70 -20.48
C CYS A 39 -12.03 8.23 -20.87
N VAL A 40 -11.78 7.40 -19.85
CA VAL A 40 -11.61 5.96 -20.01
C VAL A 40 -12.34 5.21 -18.90
N GLY A 41 -13.11 4.19 -19.27
CA GLY A 41 -13.70 3.22 -18.36
C GLY A 41 -12.89 1.94 -18.40
N VAL A 42 -12.58 1.38 -17.23
CA VAL A 42 -11.84 0.12 -17.08
C VAL A 42 -12.59 -0.83 -16.16
N ARG A 43 -12.47 -2.13 -16.43
CA ARG A 43 -13.12 -3.18 -15.66
C ARG A 43 -12.21 -4.36 -15.39
N ARG A 44 -12.31 -4.91 -14.17
CA ARG A 44 -11.74 -6.20 -13.78
C ARG A 44 -12.77 -6.92 -12.94
N GLU A 45 -13.33 -8.02 -13.45
CA GLU A 45 -14.40 -8.76 -12.78
C GLU A 45 -15.55 -7.80 -12.41
N ASP A 46 -15.86 -7.63 -11.12
CA ASP A 46 -16.90 -6.73 -10.62
C ASP A 46 -16.40 -5.30 -10.40
N LEU A 47 -15.08 -5.07 -10.40
CA LEU A 47 -14.50 -3.73 -10.25
C LEU A 47 -14.70 -2.92 -11.52
N GLN A 48 -15.37 -1.79 -11.40
CA GLN A 48 -15.60 -0.83 -12.48
C GLN A 48 -15.14 0.54 -12.02
N LEU A 49 -14.26 1.18 -12.81
CA LEU A 49 -13.72 2.50 -12.54
C LEU A 49 -13.77 3.32 -13.82
N GLN A 50 -14.02 4.63 -13.69
CA GLN A 50 -13.94 5.56 -14.80
C GLN A 50 -13.01 6.72 -14.45
N PHE A 51 -12.30 7.21 -15.46
CA PHE A 51 -11.33 8.29 -15.32
C PHE A 51 -11.60 9.37 -16.36
N PHE A 52 -11.25 10.62 -16.03
CA PHE A 52 -11.38 11.77 -16.91
C PHE A 52 -10.13 12.65 -16.82
N GLU A 53 -9.71 13.19 -17.97
CA GLU A 53 -8.57 14.10 -18.02
C GLU A 53 -8.95 15.50 -17.53
N ILE A 54 -8.06 16.09 -16.73
CA ILE A 54 -8.07 17.52 -16.41
C ILE A 54 -6.77 18.12 -16.98
N PRO A 55 -6.83 19.09 -17.91
CA PRO A 55 -5.63 19.73 -18.44
C PRO A 55 -4.78 20.38 -17.35
N GLY A 56 -3.48 20.07 -17.34
CA GLY A 56 -2.53 20.60 -16.35
C GLY A 56 -2.72 20.04 -14.93
N PHE A 57 -3.47 18.94 -14.78
CA PHE A 57 -3.67 18.29 -13.49
C PHE A 57 -2.35 17.74 -12.94
N ASP A 58 -2.08 18.08 -11.68
CA ASP A 58 -0.94 17.59 -10.92
C ASP A 58 -1.38 16.37 -10.08
N PRO A 59 -0.91 15.14 -10.40
CA PRO A 59 -1.23 13.95 -9.62
C PRO A 59 -0.90 14.07 -8.13
N GLU A 60 0.12 14.84 -7.74
CA GLU A 60 0.48 15.02 -6.32
C GLU A 60 -0.60 15.78 -5.53
N GLN A 61 -1.45 16.54 -6.22
CA GLN A 61 -2.56 17.30 -5.64
C GLN A 61 -3.90 16.59 -5.79
N SER A 62 -3.90 15.32 -6.22
CA SER A 62 -5.15 14.58 -6.40
C SER A 62 -5.88 14.35 -5.07
N TYR A 63 -7.17 14.71 -5.06
CA TYR A 63 -8.11 14.33 -4.01
C TYR A 63 -8.90 13.06 -4.36
N GLY A 64 -8.63 12.44 -5.52
CA GLY A 64 -9.36 11.27 -5.98
C GLY A 64 -9.15 10.09 -5.05
N SER A 65 -10.26 9.46 -4.63
CA SER A 65 -10.22 8.28 -3.79
C SER A 65 -11.41 7.39 -4.09
N CYS A 66 -11.19 6.07 -4.03
CA CYS A 66 -12.22 5.05 -4.19
C CYS A 66 -12.07 4.01 -3.09
N LEU A 67 -13.20 3.50 -2.57
CA LEU A 67 -13.22 2.33 -1.70
C LEU A 67 -13.55 1.08 -2.53
N VAL A 68 -12.70 0.07 -2.40
CA VAL A 68 -12.93 -1.27 -2.92
C VAL A 68 -13.10 -2.21 -1.73
N LEU A 69 -14.25 -2.89 -1.66
CA LEU A 69 -14.54 -3.84 -0.60
C LEU A 69 -14.46 -5.26 -1.17
N THR A 70 -13.63 -6.11 -0.57
CA THR A 70 -13.45 -7.50 -1.02
C THR A 70 -13.35 -8.46 0.16
N GLY A 71 -13.74 -9.72 -0.05
CA GLY A 71 -13.47 -10.80 0.89
C GLY A 71 -12.02 -11.29 0.81
N ASP A 72 -11.35 -11.10 -0.33
CA ASP A 72 -10.00 -11.62 -0.61
C ASP A 72 -9.02 -10.49 -0.92
N ILE A 73 -8.48 -9.89 0.14
CA ILE A 73 -7.48 -8.83 0.05
C ILE A 73 -6.16 -9.38 -0.50
N GLU A 74 -5.72 -10.52 0.02
CA GLU A 74 -4.41 -11.11 -0.31
C GLU A 74 -4.38 -11.61 -1.75
N GLY A 75 -5.46 -12.21 -2.25
CA GLY A 75 -5.58 -12.62 -3.64
C GLY A 75 -5.55 -11.43 -4.58
N LEU A 76 -6.30 -10.36 -4.28
CA LEU A 76 -6.30 -9.15 -5.10
C LEU A 76 -4.91 -8.47 -5.11
N HIS A 77 -4.28 -8.34 -3.94
CA HIS A 77 -2.93 -7.79 -3.83
C HIS A 77 -1.91 -8.62 -4.62
N ARG A 78 -1.93 -9.96 -4.48
CA ARG A 78 -1.05 -10.85 -5.25
C ARG A 78 -1.24 -10.70 -6.76
N ALA A 79 -2.48 -10.62 -7.23
CA ALA A 79 -2.78 -10.46 -8.65
C ALA A 79 -2.17 -9.15 -9.19
N PHE A 80 -2.37 -8.04 -8.47
CA PHE A 80 -1.79 -6.74 -8.83
C PHE A 80 -0.25 -6.76 -8.78
N ALA A 81 0.33 -7.36 -7.74
CA ALA A 81 1.77 -7.48 -7.60
C ALA A 81 2.39 -8.34 -8.71
N ALA A 82 1.72 -9.42 -9.14
CA ALA A 82 2.18 -10.26 -10.25
C ALA A 82 2.21 -9.46 -11.57
N GLY A 83 1.16 -8.70 -11.85
CA GLY A 83 1.11 -7.79 -13.00
C GLY A 83 2.25 -6.77 -13.00
N MET A 84 2.45 -6.08 -11.87
CA MET A 84 3.57 -5.13 -11.72
C MET A 84 4.93 -5.80 -11.92
N ARG A 85 5.17 -6.99 -11.35
CA ARG A 85 6.43 -7.71 -11.56
C ARG A 85 6.63 -8.09 -13.03
N ALA A 86 5.58 -8.49 -13.73
CA ALA A 86 5.67 -8.82 -15.15
C ALA A 86 5.99 -7.60 -16.02
N ALA A 87 5.37 -6.45 -15.74
CA ALA A 87 5.53 -5.23 -16.53
C ALA A 87 6.78 -4.41 -16.17
N TYR A 88 7.14 -4.36 -14.89
CA TYR A 88 8.16 -3.46 -14.35
C TYR A 88 9.35 -4.19 -13.70
N GLY A 89 9.33 -5.53 -13.66
CA GLY A 89 10.34 -6.34 -12.97
C GLY A 89 10.24 -6.31 -11.44
N LYS A 90 9.36 -5.47 -10.87
CA LYS A 90 9.18 -5.29 -9.43
C LYS A 90 7.79 -4.78 -9.08
N VAL A 91 7.44 -4.85 -7.79
CA VAL A 91 6.30 -4.13 -7.23
C VAL A 91 6.70 -2.67 -7.01
N LEU A 92 5.87 -1.73 -7.47
CA LEU A 92 6.12 -0.30 -7.28
C LEU A 92 5.74 0.08 -5.84
N VAL A 93 6.73 0.40 -5.02
CA VAL A 93 6.53 0.77 -3.59
C VAL A 93 6.70 2.26 -3.31
N SER A 94 7.18 3.04 -4.28
CA SER A 94 7.42 4.48 -4.18
C SER A 94 7.03 5.19 -5.47
N GLY A 95 6.94 6.52 -5.40
CA GLY A 95 6.47 7.34 -6.52
C GLY A 95 4.97 7.21 -6.79
N THR A 96 4.58 7.69 -7.97
CA THR A 96 3.22 7.63 -8.51
C THR A 96 3.34 7.05 -9.92
N PRO A 97 2.84 5.83 -10.19
CA PRO A 97 2.04 4.98 -9.29
C PRO A 97 2.85 4.16 -8.27
N ARG A 98 2.18 3.69 -7.20
CA ARG A 98 2.71 2.72 -6.22
C ARG A 98 1.60 1.91 -5.55
N MET A 99 1.96 0.85 -4.84
CA MET A 99 1.07 0.00 -4.06
C MET A 99 1.63 -0.24 -2.66
N THR A 100 0.81 -0.06 -1.63
CA THR A 100 1.17 -0.41 -0.25
C THR A 100 0.96 -1.91 -0.03
N ARG A 101 1.58 -2.46 1.02
CA ARG A 101 1.30 -3.85 1.43
C ARG A 101 -0.02 -3.97 2.19
N PRO A 102 -0.65 -5.16 2.20
CA PRO A 102 -1.76 -5.45 3.09
C PRO A 102 -1.31 -5.38 4.54
N ARG A 103 -1.93 -4.48 5.32
CA ARG A 103 -1.66 -4.31 6.75
C ARG A 103 -2.94 -4.08 7.52
N ALA A 104 -2.98 -4.55 8.77
CA ALA A 104 -4.02 -4.18 9.72
C ALA A 104 -3.96 -2.68 9.99
N ARG A 105 -5.12 -2.01 9.95
CA ARG A 105 -5.21 -0.57 10.18
C ARG A 105 -5.97 -0.29 11.45
N LYS A 106 -5.30 0.35 12.43
CA LYS A 106 -5.91 0.71 13.72
C LYS A 106 -7.14 1.60 13.56
N ASN A 107 -7.16 2.47 12.55
CA ASN A 107 -8.29 3.37 12.28
C ASN A 107 -9.45 2.71 11.51
N ALA A 108 -9.39 1.39 11.30
CA ALA A 108 -10.42 0.56 10.69
C ALA A 108 -10.59 -0.74 11.51
N ASP A 109 -10.58 -0.62 12.84
CA ASP A 109 -10.79 -1.75 13.78
C ASP A 109 -9.83 -2.94 13.57
N GLY A 110 -8.61 -2.67 13.09
CA GLY A 110 -7.61 -3.69 12.80
C GLY A 110 -7.89 -4.50 11.53
N VAL A 111 -8.93 -4.13 10.77
CA VAL A 111 -9.22 -4.73 9.47
C VAL A 111 -8.05 -4.47 8.52
N GLY A 112 -7.59 -5.55 7.88
CA GLY A 112 -6.53 -5.52 6.88
C GLY A 112 -6.97 -4.74 5.63
N GLY A 113 -5.99 -4.15 4.95
CA GLY A 113 -6.20 -3.50 3.65
C GLY A 113 -4.92 -2.96 3.05
N PHE A 114 -4.95 -2.65 1.76
CA PHE A 114 -3.87 -2.00 1.04
C PHE A 114 -4.41 -0.89 0.15
N SER A 115 -3.52 -0.02 -0.32
CA SER A 115 -3.86 1.07 -1.22
C SER A 115 -3.04 0.97 -2.49
N VAL A 116 -3.66 1.24 -3.64
CA VAL A 116 -2.94 1.60 -4.88
C VAL A 116 -3.06 3.11 -5.03
N ILE A 117 -1.93 3.77 -5.30
CA ILE A 117 -1.88 5.13 -5.78
C ILE A 117 -1.59 5.03 -7.27
N ASP A 118 -2.57 5.38 -8.10
CA ASP A 118 -2.49 5.24 -9.56
C ASP A 118 -1.71 6.40 -10.23
N PRO A 119 -1.49 6.40 -11.56
CA PRO A 119 -0.80 7.50 -12.25
C PRO A 119 -1.48 8.87 -12.11
N GLY A 120 -2.78 8.91 -11.81
CA GLY A 120 -3.52 10.14 -11.51
C GLY A 120 -3.38 10.57 -10.04
N GLY A 121 -2.57 9.89 -9.23
CA GLY A 121 -2.45 10.16 -7.80
C GLY A 121 -3.67 9.75 -6.99
N ASN A 122 -4.62 9.03 -7.60
CA ASN A 122 -5.86 8.61 -6.94
C ASN A 122 -5.59 7.46 -5.96
N TRP A 123 -6.26 7.50 -4.83
CA TRP A 123 -6.17 6.46 -3.80
C TRP A 123 -7.25 5.40 -3.99
N ILE A 124 -6.89 4.26 -4.55
CA ILE A 124 -7.76 3.08 -4.59
C ILE A 124 -7.52 2.28 -3.32
N ARG A 125 -8.45 2.37 -2.38
CA ARG A 125 -8.31 1.83 -1.03
C ARG A 125 -9.08 0.53 -0.92
N VAL A 126 -8.35 -0.57 -0.82
CA VAL A 126 -8.90 -1.91 -0.71
C VAL A 126 -9.05 -2.27 0.77
N PHE A 127 -10.28 -2.54 1.18
CA PHE A 127 -10.62 -2.97 2.54
C PHE A 127 -11.38 -4.30 2.51
N ARG A 128 -11.36 -4.99 3.66
CA ARG A 128 -12.19 -6.17 3.85
C ARG A 128 -13.66 -5.77 3.87
N HIS A 129 -14.50 -6.56 3.23
CA HIS A 129 -15.95 -6.38 3.30
C HIS A 129 -16.48 -6.70 4.71
N ALA A 130 -17.28 -5.80 5.30
CA ALA A 130 -17.67 -5.87 6.72
C ALA A 130 -18.54 -7.10 7.10
N THR A 131 -19.20 -7.76 6.14
CA THR A 131 -19.97 -9.00 6.43
C THR A 131 -19.11 -10.24 6.62
N SER A 132 -17.80 -10.19 6.35
CA SER A 132 -16.89 -11.21 6.87
C SER A 132 -16.57 -10.87 8.32
N ALA A 133 -16.94 -11.74 9.27
CA ALA A 133 -16.66 -11.51 10.68
C ALA A 133 -15.17 -11.13 10.86
N PRO A 134 -14.86 -9.93 11.39
CA PRO A 134 -13.48 -9.63 11.72
C PRO A 134 -13.06 -10.61 12.82
N ALA A 135 -11.94 -11.31 12.63
CA ALA A 135 -11.24 -11.87 13.78
C ALA A 135 -10.94 -10.67 14.72
N PRO A 136 -11.20 -10.77 16.03
CA PRO A 136 -10.89 -9.68 16.95
C PRO A 136 -9.42 -9.35 16.79
N ALA A 137 -9.11 -8.15 16.28
CA ALA A 137 -7.75 -7.68 16.21
C ALA A 137 -7.28 -7.52 17.66
N THR A 138 -6.36 -8.38 18.09
CA THR A 138 -5.65 -8.18 19.36
C THR A 138 -5.00 -6.81 19.31
N ALA A 139 -5.36 -5.96 20.28
CA ALA A 139 -4.80 -4.63 20.37
C ALA A 139 -3.27 -4.73 20.46
N PRO A 140 -2.52 -3.85 19.79
CA PRO A 140 -1.06 -3.86 19.93
C PRO A 140 -0.72 -3.56 21.39
N GLU A 141 -0.12 -4.52 22.09
CA GLU A 141 0.21 -4.40 23.51
C GLU A 141 1.58 -3.73 23.69
N GLY A 142 2.55 -4.14 22.88
CA GLY A 142 3.93 -3.64 22.86
C GLY A 142 4.05 -2.17 22.42
N ARG A 143 5.10 -1.52 22.92
CA ARG A 143 5.41 -0.12 22.58
C ARG A 143 5.75 0.04 21.10
N LEU A 144 6.54 -0.89 20.54
CA LEU A 144 6.91 -0.88 19.13
C LEU A 144 5.70 -1.25 18.25
N ALA A 145 4.89 -2.23 18.64
CA ALA A 145 3.62 -2.51 17.95
C ALA A 145 2.67 -1.30 17.93
N LYS A 146 2.55 -0.55 19.03
CA LYS A 146 1.76 0.69 19.07
C LYS A 146 2.33 1.77 18.14
N ALA A 147 3.64 1.94 18.12
CA ALA A 147 4.31 2.87 17.22
C ALA A 147 4.08 2.49 15.74
N LEU A 148 4.25 1.22 15.40
CA LEU A 148 3.99 0.67 14.08
C LEU A 148 2.54 0.90 13.65
N ALA A 149 1.56 0.52 14.48
CA ALA A 149 0.15 0.70 14.18
C ALA A 149 -0.22 2.18 13.94
N ASN A 150 0.36 3.10 14.73
CA ASN A 150 0.15 4.53 14.51
C ASN A 150 0.83 5.03 13.23
N ALA A 151 2.04 4.55 12.92
CA ALA A 151 2.75 4.91 11.68
C ALA A 151 2.00 4.43 10.44
N VAL A 152 1.46 3.21 10.44
CA VAL A 152 0.62 2.65 9.37
C VAL A 152 -0.60 3.54 9.11
N VAL A 153 -1.26 4.05 10.16
CA VAL A 153 -2.37 5.00 9.98
C VAL A 153 -1.90 6.28 9.30
N GLN A 154 -0.73 6.82 9.67
CA GLN A 154 -0.24 8.06 9.08
C GLN A 154 0.15 7.88 7.61
N ALA A 155 0.96 6.89 7.27
CA ALA A 155 1.42 6.70 5.91
C ALA A 155 0.36 6.00 5.03
N ASP A 156 -0.11 4.81 5.41
CA ASP A 156 -0.92 3.96 4.52
C ASP A 156 -2.39 4.40 4.47
N SER A 157 -2.90 5.13 5.48
CA SER A 157 -4.26 5.71 5.46
C SER A 157 -4.29 7.18 5.07
N ARG A 158 -3.34 8.01 5.51
CA ARG A 158 -3.40 9.48 5.32
C ARG A 158 -2.38 10.03 4.33
N GLY A 159 -1.40 9.24 3.89
CA GLY A 159 -0.30 9.73 3.05
C GLY A 159 0.71 10.60 3.81
N ALA A 160 0.60 10.71 5.13
CA ALA A 160 1.49 11.52 5.98
C ALA A 160 2.79 10.78 6.30
N VAL A 161 3.58 10.47 5.28
CA VAL A 161 4.80 9.66 5.36
C VAL A 161 5.82 10.26 6.33
N GLY A 162 6.04 11.59 6.29
CA GLY A 162 6.96 12.26 7.21
C GLY A 162 6.53 12.18 8.69
N GLN A 163 5.23 12.09 8.98
CA GLN A 163 4.75 11.87 10.35
C GLN A 163 4.94 10.41 10.79
N ALA A 164 4.74 9.45 9.88
CA ALA A 164 4.99 8.04 10.14
C ALA A 164 6.48 7.80 10.46
N VAL A 165 7.38 8.36 9.65
CA VAL A 165 8.84 8.31 9.88
C VAL A 165 9.21 8.82 11.26
N ARG A 166 8.72 10.01 11.66
CA ARG A 166 9.00 10.58 12.99
C ARG A 166 8.54 9.66 14.13
N ILE A 167 7.41 8.97 13.97
CA ILE A 167 6.90 8.02 14.98
C ILE A 167 7.87 6.83 15.11
N LEU A 168 8.27 6.22 13.99
CA LEU A 168 9.15 5.06 13.99
C LEU A 168 10.55 5.41 14.49
N ASP A 169 11.12 6.53 14.05
CA ASP A 169 12.46 6.97 14.45
C ASP A 169 12.51 7.27 15.96
N SER A 170 11.47 7.90 16.49
CA SER A 170 11.35 8.15 17.94
C SER A 170 11.23 6.85 18.75
N ALA A 171 10.54 5.85 18.19
CA ALA A 171 10.40 4.54 18.84
C ALA A 171 11.71 3.74 18.83
N LEU A 172 12.47 3.79 17.72
CA LEU A 172 13.77 3.13 17.56
C LEU A 172 14.89 3.81 18.36
N ALA A 173 14.82 5.13 18.57
CA ALA A 173 15.83 5.89 19.33
C ALA A 173 15.82 5.63 20.84
N ARG A 174 14.78 4.96 21.37
CA ARG A 174 14.62 4.64 22.79
C ARG A 174 14.39 3.14 22.98
N PRO A 175 15.42 2.29 22.81
CA PRO A 175 15.28 0.86 23.04
C PRO A 175 14.90 0.58 24.49
N HIS A 176 13.97 -0.36 24.70
CA HIS A 176 13.57 -0.85 26.01
C HIS A 176 13.96 -2.33 26.13
N ALA A 177 14.33 -2.78 27.34
CA ALA A 177 14.75 -4.17 27.56
C ALA A 177 13.64 -5.19 27.25
N ASP A 178 12.38 -4.77 27.37
CA ASP A 178 11.19 -5.59 27.14
C ASP A 178 10.62 -5.44 25.71
N ASP A 179 11.29 -4.73 24.80
CA ASP A 179 10.82 -4.64 23.41
C ASP A 179 10.90 -6.03 22.75
N ASP A 180 9.82 -6.50 22.13
CA ASP A 180 9.82 -7.76 21.38
C ASP A 180 10.74 -7.62 20.14
N PRO A 181 11.77 -8.47 19.99
CA PRO A 181 12.63 -8.48 18.82
C PRO A 181 11.88 -8.59 17.48
N VAL A 182 10.72 -9.26 17.47
CA VAL A 182 9.88 -9.36 16.25
C VAL A 182 9.28 -8.01 15.89
N GLU A 183 8.71 -7.28 16.86
CA GLU A 183 8.19 -5.92 16.64
C GLU A 183 9.30 -4.97 16.17
N GLN A 184 10.52 -5.15 16.67
CA GLN A 184 11.69 -4.39 16.22
C GLN A 184 12.01 -4.64 14.76
N VAL A 185 11.98 -5.89 14.29
CA VAL A 185 12.16 -6.23 12.87
C VAL A 185 11.05 -5.58 12.04
N GLU A 186 9.79 -5.71 12.43
CA GLU A 186 8.66 -5.13 11.70
C GLU A 186 8.76 -3.60 11.57
N VAL A 187 9.14 -2.90 12.65
CA VAL A 187 9.36 -1.45 12.66
C VAL A 187 10.50 -1.06 11.72
N LEU A 188 11.63 -1.78 11.75
CA LEU A 188 12.78 -1.52 10.88
C LEU A 188 12.42 -1.74 9.40
N VAL A 189 11.73 -2.84 9.08
CA VAL A 189 11.31 -3.14 7.71
C VAL A 189 10.32 -2.09 7.19
N TYR A 190 9.33 -1.70 8.00
CA TYR A 190 8.40 -0.66 7.57
C TYR A 190 9.07 0.71 7.43
N ARG A 191 10.02 1.05 8.31
CA ARG A 191 10.81 2.29 8.16
C ARG A 191 11.66 2.30 6.89
N ALA A 192 12.16 1.13 6.45
CA ALA A 192 12.86 0.99 5.17
C ALA A 192 11.92 1.23 3.97
N GLU A 193 10.69 0.70 4.01
CA GLU A 193 9.67 0.97 2.99
C GLU A 193 9.37 2.47 2.89
N LEU A 194 9.17 3.15 4.02
CA LEU A 194 8.93 4.60 4.03
C LEU A 194 10.13 5.41 3.54
N ALA A 195 11.36 4.95 3.80
CA ALA A 195 12.55 5.57 3.23
C ALA A 195 12.57 5.46 1.69
N MET A 196 12.15 4.31 1.14
CA MET A 196 12.00 4.18 -0.33
C MET A 196 10.93 5.12 -0.89
N VAL A 197 9.80 5.31 -0.17
CA VAL A 197 8.76 6.28 -0.54
C VAL A 197 9.31 7.71 -0.58
N LEU A 198 10.21 8.05 0.33
CA LEU A 198 10.88 9.36 0.40
C LEU A 198 12.12 9.48 -0.50
N HIS A 199 12.37 8.50 -1.38
CA HIS A 199 13.55 8.47 -2.24
C HIS A 199 14.89 8.53 -1.46
N ASP A 200 14.93 7.91 -0.28
CA ASP A 200 16.10 7.81 0.60
C ASP A 200 16.64 6.36 0.61
N PRO A 201 17.44 5.97 -0.40
CA PRO A 201 17.94 4.61 -0.53
C PRO A 201 18.97 4.25 0.55
N GLU A 202 19.69 5.23 1.11
CA GLU A 202 20.70 5.02 2.13
C GLU A 202 20.06 4.59 3.45
N THR A 203 19.09 5.36 3.95
CA THR A 203 18.32 4.98 5.14
C THR A 203 17.59 3.67 4.93
N ALA A 204 17.01 3.45 3.75
CA ALA A 204 16.38 2.16 3.44
C ALA A 204 17.37 0.99 3.56
N ALA A 205 18.65 1.18 3.19
CA ALA A 205 19.66 0.13 3.27
C ALA A 205 20.07 -0.14 4.72
N GLU A 206 20.28 0.95 5.48
CA GLU A 206 20.60 0.89 6.90
C GLU A 206 19.52 0.15 7.69
N MET A 207 18.25 0.51 7.51
CA MET A 207 17.14 -0.13 8.22
C MET A 207 17.03 -1.62 7.90
N LEU A 208 17.19 -2.01 6.63
CA LEU A 208 17.18 -3.42 6.23
C LEU A 208 18.39 -4.19 6.79
N ALA A 209 19.56 -3.56 6.88
CA ALA A 209 20.74 -4.16 7.50
C ALA A 209 20.54 -4.37 9.01
N ARG A 210 19.98 -3.36 9.70
CA ARG A 210 19.62 -3.45 11.12
C ARG A 210 18.57 -4.51 11.39
N ALA A 211 17.58 -4.66 10.51
CA ALA A 211 16.56 -5.71 10.64
C ALA A 211 17.20 -7.12 10.60
N ARG A 212 18.18 -7.33 9.73
CA ARG A 212 18.92 -8.61 9.63
C ARG A 212 19.83 -8.89 10.82
N SER A 213 20.24 -7.87 11.57
CA SER A 213 21.11 -8.05 12.75
C SER A 213 20.36 -8.29 14.05
N VAL A 214 19.02 -8.28 14.04
CA VAL A 214 18.23 -8.57 15.24
C VAL A 214 18.37 -10.06 15.58
N THR A 215 18.80 -10.36 16.80
CA THR A 215 18.88 -11.73 17.30
C THR A 215 17.48 -12.25 17.64
N LEU A 216 17.07 -13.34 17.00
CA LEU A 216 15.78 -13.98 17.20
C LEU A 216 15.97 -15.43 17.65
N THR A 217 15.07 -15.91 18.52
CA THR A 217 14.88 -17.34 18.76
C THR A 217 14.20 -17.99 17.55
N GLU A 218 14.12 -19.32 17.52
CA GLU A 218 13.42 -20.07 16.47
C GLU A 218 11.95 -19.63 16.34
N GLY A 219 11.19 -19.64 17.45
CA GLY A 219 9.80 -19.19 17.44
C GLY A 219 9.63 -17.70 17.10
N GLN A 220 10.62 -16.85 17.38
CA GLN A 220 10.61 -15.45 16.93
C GLN A 220 10.89 -15.32 15.43
N SER A 221 11.77 -16.17 14.88
CA SER A 221 12.09 -16.18 13.46
C SER A 221 10.89 -16.58 12.61
N GLU A 222 10.12 -17.56 13.07
CA GLU A 222 8.85 -17.94 12.44
C GLU A 222 7.83 -16.79 12.43
N ARG A 223 7.66 -16.10 13.57
CA ARG A 223 6.79 -14.92 13.64
C ARG A 223 7.27 -13.77 12.73
N ALA A 224 8.57 -13.58 12.60
CA ALA A 224 9.18 -12.53 11.78
C ALA A 224 9.27 -12.87 10.28
N ALA A 225 8.91 -14.10 9.86
CA ALA A 225 9.11 -14.58 8.49
C ALA A 225 8.50 -13.63 7.44
N SER A 226 7.25 -13.20 7.65
CA SER A 226 6.57 -12.24 6.75
C SER A 226 7.31 -10.90 6.67
N ALA A 227 7.87 -10.40 7.78
CA ALA A 227 8.66 -9.17 7.77
C ALA A 227 9.97 -9.35 6.97
N PHE A 228 10.61 -10.51 7.04
CA PHE A 228 11.81 -10.80 6.25
C PHE A 228 11.52 -11.01 4.77
N ASP A 229 10.40 -11.64 4.41
CA ASP A 229 9.95 -11.74 3.02
C ASP A 229 9.76 -10.33 2.43
N ASN A 230 9.12 -9.43 3.19
CA ASN A 230 8.96 -8.03 2.82
C ASN A 230 10.31 -7.31 2.65
N ALA A 231 11.26 -7.53 3.57
CA ALA A 231 12.60 -6.98 3.46
C ALA A 231 13.33 -7.45 2.20
N ALA A 232 13.18 -8.73 1.82
CA ALA A 232 13.78 -9.29 0.62
C ALA A 232 13.20 -8.65 -0.65
N GLU A 233 11.89 -8.45 -0.71
CA GLU A 233 11.24 -7.73 -1.82
C GLU A 233 11.69 -6.28 -1.92
N LEU A 234 11.78 -5.56 -0.81
CA LEU A 234 12.27 -4.17 -0.79
C LEU A 234 13.72 -4.10 -1.28
N ALA A 235 14.57 -5.04 -0.87
CA ALA A 235 15.94 -5.12 -1.35
C ALA A 235 16.03 -5.43 -2.86
N ALA A 236 15.09 -6.20 -3.41
CA ALA A 236 15.00 -6.44 -4.85
C ALA A 236 14.51 -5.19 -5.60
N ALA A 237 13.54 -4.45 -5.06
CA ALA A 237 12.96 -3.26 -5.69
C ALA A 237 13.91 -2.05 -5.76
N LYS A 238 15.00 -2.07 -4.98
CA LYS A 238 16.09 -1.09 -5.06
C LYS A 238 16.95 -1.18 -6.31
N ARG A 239 16.95 -2.34 -6.98
CA ARG A 239 17.66 -2.55 -8.25
C ARG A 239 16.83 -2.01 -9.41
#